data_AF-A0A811UTK2-F1
#
_entry.id   AF-A0A811UTK2-F1
#
_cell.length_a   1.000
_cell.length_b   1.000
_cell.length_c   1.000
_cell.angle_alpha   90.00
_cell.angle_beta   90.00
_cell.angle_gamma   90.00
#
_symmetry.space_group_name_H-M   'P 1'
#
loop_
_entity.id
_entity.type
_entity.pdbx_description
1 polymer ?
#
loop_
_entity_poly.entity_id
_entity_poly.type
_entity_poly.pdbx_seq_one_letter_code
_entity_poly.pdbx_strand_id
1 'polypeptide(L)'
;MYRQILIHDDDKQFQRIIFRKSAESPVTDYCLKTVTFGVNCAPYLAIRTLHQLATDTAAIYPLAAPIIRNQTYVDDILSGSHDIDSASESLFQVVNALKSAGFILKKLTANNATILQQYSKEDLLDSNFLKFESAS
;
A
#
# COMPACT_ATOMS: atom_id res chain seq x y z
N MET A 1 -1.61 -4.31 1.10
CA MET A 1 -2.48 -3.86 -0.02
C MET A 1 -3.61 -4.84 -0.34
N TYR A 2 -3.31 -6.08 -0.76
CA TYR A 2 -4.28 -7.03 -1.36
C TYR A 2 -5.62 -7.21 -0.63
N ARG A 3 -5.58 -7.37 0.70
CA ARG A 3 -6.80 -7.63 1.49
C ARG A 3 -7.76 -6.44 1.59
N GLN A 4 -7.41 -5.27 1.06
CA GLN A 4 -8.30 -4.11 0.93
C GLN A 4 -9.09 -4.12 -0.38
N ILE A 5 -8.82 -5.08 -1.28
CA ILE A 5 -9.44 -5.17 -2.60
C ILE A 5 -10.43 -6.32 -2.59
N LEU A 6 -11.71 -6.01 -2.72
CA LEU A 6 -12.75 -7.03 -2.87
C LEU A 6 -12.63 -7.70 -4.25
N ILE A 7 -12.86 -9.00 -4.28
CA ILE A 7 -13.06 -9.73 -5.55
C ILE A 7 -14.52 -9.65 -5.97
N HIS A 8 -14.76 -9.78 -7.27
CA HIS A 8 -16.09 -9.83 -7.84
C HIS A 8 -16.91 -10.97 -7.22
N ASP A 9 -18.21 -10.76 -7.02
CA ASP A 9 -19.08 -11.73 -6.35
C ASP A 9 -19.05 -13.12 -7.02
N ASP A 10 -19.05 -13.14 -8.36
CA ASP A 10 -19.01 -14.37 -9.16
C ASP A 10 -17.69 -15.16 -9.01
N ASP A 11 -16.60 -14.48 -8.63
CA ASP A 11 -15.28 -15.08 -8.48
C ASP A 11 -15.01 -15.61 -7.06
N LYS A 12 -15.83 -15.23 -6.06
CA LYS A 12 -15.64 -15.61 -4.65
C LYS A 12 -15.65 -17.12 -4.42
N GLN A 13 -16.42 -17.84 -5.22
CA GLN A 13 -16.50 -19.30 -5.13
C GLN A 13 -15.16 -19.98 -5.46
N PHE A 14 -14.32 -19.38 -6.31
CA PHE A 14 -13.03 -19.94 -6.71
C PHE A 14 -11.93 -19.71 -5.66
N GLN A 15 -12.21 -18.91 -4.62
CA GLN A 15 -11.33 -18.73 -3.46
C GLN A 15 -11.84 -19.47 -2.21
N ARG A 16 -12.55 -20.60 -2.40
CA ARG A 16 -13.04 -21.43 -1.31
C ARG A 16 -11.90 -22.23 -0.69
N ILE A 17 -11.80 -22.20 0.63
CA ILE A 17 -10.88 -23.01 1.42
C ILE A 17 -11.66 -23.89 2.38
N ILE A 18 -11.06 -25.01 2.77
CA ILE A 18 -11.55 -25.85 3.86
C ILE A 18 -10.68 -25.60 5.08
N PHE A 19 -11.31 -25.38 6.23
CA PHE A 19 -10.62 -25.14 7.49
C PHE A 19 -11.32 -25.86 8.65
N ARG A 20 -10.50 -26.34 9.59
CA ARG A 20 -10.95 -26.82 10.90
C ARG A 20 -9.93 -26.37 11.94
N LYS A 21 -10.42 -26.00 13.12
CA LYS A 21 -9.57 -25.45 14.20
C LYS A 21 -8.73 -26.52 14.90
N SER A 22 -9.26 -27.73 15.05
CA SER A 22 -8.59 -28.91 15.60
C SER A 22 -9.03 -30.18 14.87
N ALA A 23 -8.42 -31.33 15.17
CA ALA A 23 -8.78 -32.60 14.52
C ALA A 23 -10.21 -33.05 14.84
N GLU A 24 -10.71 -32.67 16.02
CA GLU A 24 -12.04 -32.97 16.56
C GLU A 24 -13.09 -31.93 16.13
N SER A 25 -12.65 -30.78 15.63
CA SER A 25 -13.55 -29.73 15.17
C SER A 25 -14.21 -30.11 13.84
N PRO A 26 -15.50 -29.77 13.62
CA PRO A 26 -16.15 -29.94 12.33
C PRO A 26 -15.37 -29.23 11.21
N VAL A 27 -15.29 -29.89 10.06
CA VAL A 27 -14.74 -29.30 8.84
C VAL A 27 -15.72 -28.25 8.34
N THR A 28 -15.24 -27.02 8.11
CA THR A 28 -16.02 -25.91 7.59
C THR A 28 -15.35 -25.36 6.34
N ASP A 29 -16.15 -24.87 5.40
CA ASP A 29 -15.63 -24.17 4.23
C ASP A 29 -15.82 -22.65 4.35
N TYR A 30 -14.90 -21.89 3.74
CA TYR A 30 -14.93 -20.43 3.73
C TYR A 30 -14.61 -19.92 2.34
N CYS A 31 -15.36 -18.94 1.84
CA CYS A 31 -15.00 -18.16 0.66
C CYS A 31 -14.25 -16.89 1.07
N LEU A 32 -13.00 -16.77 0.66
CA LEU A 32 -12.24 -15.54 0.83
C LEU A 32 -12.86 -14.44 -0.06
N LYS A 33 -12.97 -13.23 0.46
CA LYS A 33 -13.70 -12.11 -0.18
C LYS A 33 -12.81 -11.10 -0.88
N THR A 34 -11.50 -11.20 -0.69
CA THR A 34 -10.54 -10.18 -1.11
C THR A 34 -9.42 -10.83 -1.90
N VAL A 35 -8.70 -10.02 -2.67
CA VAL A 35 -7.51 -10.50 -3.36
C VAL A 35 -6.55 -11.12 -2.33
N THR A 36 -6.14 -12.36 -2.56
CA THR A 36 -5.31 -13.13 -1.64
C THR A 36 -3.96 -13.47 -2.25
N PHE A 37 -2.98 -13.72 -1.37
CA PHE A 37 -1.64 -14.12 -1.78
C PHE A 37 -1.65 -15.53 -2.37
N GLY A 38 -0.73 -15.79 -3.30
CA GLY A 38 -0.57 -17.10 -3.94
C GLY A 38 -1.47 -17.33 -5.15
N VAL A 39 -2.33 -16.37 -5.52
CA VAL A 39 -3.09 -16.41 -6.78
C VAL A 39 -2.29 -15.68 -7.86
N ASN A 40 -2.16 -16.29 -9.04
CA ASN A 40 -1.39 -15.76 -10.17
C ASN A 40 -1.79 -14.35 -10.60
N CYS A 41 -3.08 -14.01 -10.55
CA CYS A 41 -3.62 -12.72 -10.96
C CYS A 41 -3.57 -11.65 -9.85
N ALA A 42 -3.25 -12.02 -8.61
CA ALA A 42 -3.29 -11.08 -7.48
C ALA A 42 -2.39 -9.84 -7.68
N PRO A 43 -1.13 -9.95 -8.16
CA PRO A 43 -0.30 -8.78 -8.41
C PRO A 43 -0.91 -7.84 -9.44
N TYR A 44 -1.44 -8.38 -10.53
CA TYR A 44 -2.10 -7.58 -11.57
C TYR A 44 -3.31 -6.84 -11.03
N LEU A 45 -4.21 -7.52 -10.29
CA LEU A 45 -5.41 -6.91 -9.72
C LEU A 45 -5.05 -5.79 -8.73
N ALA A 46 -4.02 -5.99 -7.91
CA ALA A 46 -3.59 -4.99 -6.95
C ALA A 46 -3.00 -3.74 -7.62
N ILE A 47 -2.06 -3.93 -8.54
CA ILE A 47 -1.46 -2.84 -9.29
C ILE A 47 -2.52 -2.10 -10.12
N ARG A 48 -3.39 -2.81 -10.85
CA ARG A 48 -4.45 -2.18 -11.65
C ARG A 48 -5.40 -1.34 -10.79
N THR A 49 -5.70 -1.78 -9.56
CA THR A 49 -6.46 -0.99 -8.58
C THR A 49 -5.75 0.30 -8.19
N LEU A 50 -4.44 0.25 -7.92
CA LEU A 50 -3.64 1.46 -7.65
C LEU A 50 -3.59 2.41 -8.86
N HIS A 51 -3.47 1.89 -10.08
CA HIS A 51 -3.55 2.70 -11.30
C HIS A 51 -4.91 3.41 -11.44
N GLN A 52 -6.01 2.74 -11.07
CA GLN A 52 -7.33 3.35 -11.08
C GLN A 52 -7.42 4.44 -10.01
N LEU A 53 -6.98 4.16 -8.79
CA LEU A 53 -6.93 5.13 -7.70
C LEU A 53 -6.14 6.40 -8.08
N ALA A 54 -4.97 6.23 -8.70
CA ALA A 54 -4.16 7.34 -9.19
C ALA A 54 -4.89 8.19 -10.23
N THR A 55 -5.77 7.59 -11.03
CA THR A 55 -6.59 8.31 -12.01
C THR A 55 -7.72 9.08 -11.32
N ASP A 56 -8.45 8.40 -10.42
CA ASP A 56 -9.62 8.95 -9.74
C ASP A 56 -9.24 10.10 -8.80
N THR A 57 -8.04 10.06 -8.24
CA THR A 57 -7.55 11.07 -7.30
C THR A 57 -6.67 12.14 -7.93
N ALA A 58 -6.37 12.07 -9.24
CA ALA A 58 -5.40 12.96 -9.89
C ALA A 58 -5.73 14.45 -9.77
N ALA A 59 -7.02 14.82 -9.76
CA ALA A 59 -7.45 16.21 -9.61
C ALA A 59 -7.26 16.74 -8.18
N ILE A 60 -7.30 15.87 -7.17
CA ILE A 60 -7.19 16.23 -5.75
C ILE A 60 -5.74 16.10 -5.26
N TYR A 61 -5.04 15.06 -5.71
CA TYR A 61 -3.67 14.72 -5.33
C TYR A 61 -2.77 14.60 -6.57
N PRO A 62 -2.49 15.72 -7.27
CA PRO A 62 -1.77 15.71 -8.54
C PRO A 62 -0.32 15.21 -8.44
N LEU A 63 0.34 15.35 -7.29
CA LEU A 63 1.70 14.82 -7.08
C LEU A 63 1.68 13.33 -6.75
N ALA A 64 0.63 12.84 -6.07
CA ALA A 64 0.51 11.42 -5.75
C ALA A 64 0.23 10.55 -6.97
N ALA A 65 -0.58 11.03 -7.92
CA ALA A 65 -0.99 10.27 -9.09
C ALA A 65 0.18 9.66 -9.89
N PRO A 66 1.20 10.44 -10.32
CA PRO A 66 2.35 9.87 -11.03
C PRO A 66 3.21 8.96 -10.14
N ILE A 67 3.30 9.22 -8.83
CA ILE A 67 4.07 8.38 -7.89
C ILE A 67 3.41 7.01 -7.75
N ILE A 68 2.12 6.97 -7.40
CA ILE A 68 1.37 5.72 -7.24
C ILE A 68 1.39 4.92 -8.56
N ARG A 69 1.29 5.60 -9.69
CA ARG A 69 1.26 4.97 -11.02
C ARG A 69 2.61 4.38 -11.46
N ASN A 70 3.70 5.08 -11.22
CA ASN A 70 4.99 4.78 -11.88
C ASN A 70 6.11 4.39 -10.91
N GLN A 71 5.92 4.61 -9.60
CA GLN A 71 6.94 4.45 -8.58
C GLN A 71 6.52 3.48 -7.46
N THR A 72 5.48 2.70 -7.72
CA THR A 72 5.05 1.58 -6.88
C THR A 72 5.64 0.27 -7.42
N TYR A 73 6.32 -0.48 -6.56
CA TYR A 73 6.74 -1.85 -6.83
C TYR A 73 6.04 -2.80 -5.86
N VAL A 74 5.00 -3.47 -6.35
CA VAL A 74 4.16 -4.39 -5.56
C VAL A 74 3.51 -3.66 -4.37
N ASP A 75 3.99 -3.87 -3.14
CA ASP A 75 3.47 -3.25 -1.91
C ASP A 75 4.30 -2.04 -1.47
N ASP A 76 5.44 -1.77 -2.10
CA ASP A 76 6.38 -0.71 -1.71
C ASP A 76 6.30 0.48 -2.67
N ILE A 77 6.45 1.69 -2.13
CA ILE A 77 6.56 2.94 -2.90
C ILE A 77 7.91 3.57 -2.60
N LEU A 78 8.71 3.81 -3.64
CA LEU A 78 9.99 4.50 -3.52
C LEU A 78 9.96 5.75 -4.40
N SER A 79 9.96 6.91 -3.75
CA SER A 79 9.89 8.22 -4.39
C SER A 79 10.86 9.21 -3.75
N GLY A 80 11.06 10.36 -4.39
CA GLY A 80 11.91 11.43 -3.91
C GLY A 80 11.67 12.73 -4.68
N SER A 81 12.26 13.81 -4.17
CA SER A 81 12.26 15.12 -4.80
C SER A 81 13.63 15.80 -4.63
N HIS A 82 13.82 16.95 -5.28
CA HIS A 82 15.04 17.75 -5.21
C HIS A 82 15.12 18.67 -3.98
N ASP A 83 14.02 18.82 -3.25
CA ASP A 83 13.94 19.62 -2.02
C ASP A 83 12.98 18.98 -1.00
N ILE A 84 13.13 19.39 0.27
CA ILE A 84 12.41 18.82 1.41
C ILE A 84 10.91 19.13 1.35
N ASP A 85 10.54 20.33 0.91
CA ASP A 85 9.14 20.78 0.91
C ASP A 85 8.34 19.99 -0.14
N SER A 86 8.86 19.89 -1.36
CA SER A 86 8.27 19.09 -2.44
C SER A 86 8.19 17.60 -2.09
N ALA A 87 9.21 17.05 -1.41
CA ALA A 87 9.18 15.66 -0.95
C ALA A 87 8.11 15.43 0.13
N SER A 88 7.99 16.37 1.08
CA SER A 88 7.01 16.32 2.16
C SER A 88 5.58 16.42 1.64
N GLU A 89 5.34 17.34 0.70
CA GLU A 89 4.04 17.51 0.04
C GLU A 89 3.68 16.28 -0.81
N SER A 90 4.64 15.73 -1.56
CA SER A 90 4.42 14.50 -2.33
C SER A 90 4.05 13.32 -1.42
N LEU A 91 4.77 13.13 -0.31
CA LEU A 91 4.46 12.08 0.66
C LEU A 91 3.08 12.29 1.29
N PHE A 92 2.74 13.53 1.66
CA PHE A 92 1.42 13.86 2.20
C PHE A 92 0.30 13.51 1.22
N GLN A 93 0.44 13.89 -0.05
CA GLN A 93 -0.55 13.56 -1.06
C GLN A 93 -0.67 12.04 -1.28
N VAL A 94 0.46 11.32 -1.32
CA VAL A 94 0.45 9.85 -1.49
C VAL A 94 -0.27 9.16 -0.33
N VAL A 95 0.04 9.55 0.91
CA VAL A 95 -0.60 9.00 2.11
C VAL A 95 -2.12 9.24 2.07
N ASN A 96 -2.56 10.45 1.72
CA ASN A 96 -3.98 10.77 1.67
C ASN A 96 -4.72 10.12 0.50
N ALA A 97 -4.10 10.05 -0.68
CA ALA A 97 -4.65 9.34 -1.83
C ALA A 97 -4.89 7.86 -1.50
N LEU A 98 -3.89 7.18 -0.94
CA LEU A 98 -4.00 5.76 -0.56
C LEU A 98 -5.02 5.56 0.58
N LYS A 99 -4.99 6.42 1.60
CA LYS A 99 -5.94 6.37 2.73
C LYS A 99 -7.38 6.52 2.26
N SER A 100 -7.64 7.34 1.24
CA SER A 100 -8.99 7.54 0.69
C SER A 100 -9.63 6.26 0.14
N ALA A 101 -8.80 5.28 -0.27
CA ALA A 101 -9.23 3.98 -0.76
C ALA A 101 -8.97 2.84 0.24
N GLY A 102 -8.73 3.16 1.52
CA GLY A 102 -8.51 2.17 2.58
C GLY A 102 -7.10 1.56 2.59
N PHE A 103 -6.18 2.04 1.75
CA PHE A 103 -4.77 1.64 1.78
C PHE A 103 -4.01 2.50 2.79
N ILE A 104 -3.89 1.98 4.01
CA ILE A 104 -3.11 2.66 5.07
C ILE A 104 -1.63 2.33 4.87
N LEU A 105 -0.83 3.34 4.50
CA LEU A 105 0.62 3.21 4.46
C LEU A 105 1.19 3.05 5.87
N LYS A 106 2.21 2.20 5.97
CA LYS A 106 2.97 1.91 7.19
C LYS A 106 4.45 1.82 6.84
N LYS A 107 5.31 1.86 7.85
CA LYS A 107 6.77 1.78 7.68
C LYS A 107 7.32 2.92 6.80
N LEU A 108 6.83 4.14 7.01
CA LEU A 108 7.32 5.33 6.34
C LEU A 108 8.77 5.62 6.74
N THR A 109 9.64 5.89 5.78
CA THR A 109 11.04 6.25 6.03
C THR A 109 11.53 7.28 5.02
N ALA A 110 12.55 8.04 5.40
CA ALA A 110 13.18 9.05 4.56
C ALA A 110 14.63 9.26 5.00
N ASN A 111 15.45 9.75 4.09
CA ASN A 111 16.84 10.16 4.36
C ASN A 111 16.95 11.52 5.08
N ASN A 112 15.84 12.24 5.22
CA ASN A 112 15.75 13.48 5.98
C ASN A 112 14.59 13.39 6.98
N ALA A 113 14.89 13.53 8.28
CA ALA A 113 13.92 13.38 9.35
C ALA A 113 12.79 14.44 9.32
N THR A 114 13.02 15.60 8.72
CA THR A 114 12.03 16.69 8.62
C THR A 114 10.79 16.24 7.85
N ILE A 115 10.97 15.40 6.83
CA ILE A 115 9.87 14.85 6.00
C ILE A 115 8.89 14.01 6.86
N LEU A 116 9.38 13.40 7.94
CA LEU A 116 8.64 12.45 8.76
C LEU A 116 7.96 13.09 9.98
N GLN A 117 8.24 14.36 10.29
CA GLN A 117 7.83 15.00 11.55
C GLN A 117 6.31 15.03 11.79
N GLN A 118 5.52 15.06 10.72
CA GLN A 118 4.06 15.14 10.78
C GLN A 118 3.35 13.78 10.94
N TYR A 119 4.08 12.66 10.89
CA TYR A 119 3.50 11.32 10.95
C TYR A 119 3.65 10.69 12.33
N SER A 120 2.69 9.83 12.70
CA SER A 120 2.72 9.15 13.99
C SER A 120 3.88 8.15 14.04
N LYS A 121 4.47 7.95 15.23
CA LYS A 121 5.56 6.96 15.41
C LYS A 121 5.16 5.53 15.02
N GLU A 122 3.87 5.21 15.05
CA GLU A 122 3.32 3.90 14.66
C GLU A 122 3.29 3.68 13.14
N ASP A 123 3.37 4.76 12.36
CA ASP A 123 3.40 4.72 10.90
C ASP A 123 4.82 4.72 10.35
N LEU A 124 5.82 5.11 11.16
CA LEU A 124 7.22 5.19 10.74
C LEU A 124 7.90 3.81 10.77
N LEU A 125 8.78 3.57 9.80
CA LEU A 125 9.88 2.62 9.93
C LEU A 125 10.96 3.29 10.78
N ASP A 126 11.83 2.53 11.45
CA ASP A 126 12.89 3.06 12.30
C ASP A 126 13.48 4.37 11.74
N SER A 127 13.31 5.45 12.50
CA SER A 127 13.64 6.82 12.09
C SER A 127 15.13 7.02 11.77
N ASN A 128 16.00 6.07 12.13
CA ASN A 128 17.44 6.12 11.84
C ASN A 128 17.88 5.21 10.69
N PHE A 129 16.96 4.50 10.01
CA PHE A 129 17.31 3.46 9.04
C PHE A 129 18.09 3.97 7.81
N LEU A 130 17.85 5.21 7.38
CA LEU A 130 18.43 5.80 6.15
C LEU A 130 19.37 6.98 6.43
N LYS A 131 20.13 6.95 7.51
CA LYS A 131 21.20 7.93 7.73
C LYS A 131 22.40 7.58 6.84
N PHE A 132 22.64 8.38 5.82
CA PHE A 132 23.87 8.31 5.04
C PHE A 132 25.02 8.93 5.83
N GLU A 133 26.21 8.32 5.75
CA GLU A 133 27.42 8.94 6.24
C GLU A 133 27.70 10.20 5.41
N SER A 134 28.07 11.30 6.08
CA SER A 134 28.53 12.51 5.40
C SER A 134 29.78 12.17 4.60
N ALA A 135 29.77 12.45 3.29
CA ALA A 135 30.95 12.30 2.45
C ALA A 135 32.09 13.14 3.02
N SER A 136 33.20 12.47 3.35
CA SER A 136 34.45 13.06 3.85
C SER A 136 35.11 13.98 2.84
#